data_AF-A0A936PFA4-F1
#
_entry.id   AF-A0A936PFA4-F1
#
_cell.length_a   1.000
_cell.length_b   1.000
_cell.length_c   1.000
_cell.angle_alpha   90.00
_cell.angle_beta   90.00
_cell.angle_gamma   90.00
#
_symmetry.space_group_name_H-M   'P 1'
#
loop_
_entity.id
_entity.type
_entity.pdbx_description
1 polymer ?
#
loop_
_entity_poly.entity_id
_entity_poly.type
_entity_poly.pdbx_seq_one_letter_code
_entity_poly.pdbx_strand_id
1 'polypeptide(L)'
;MATRAAAQDPQVEKLRTITNTTQLVRYLHTELDWPVDVEDVDEAFFEWHPDELFLSEEHQVGIDNIKQLRPLTSSQPWGIFFVEFKRKRLPIVVLRRVLNSLAIKRRANAKKGGGHQTWHARDLLFVSSFGESGHREIALAHFTDESEHGDLPVLRVLGWDEDDTSLQLAHVSRVLHQRLRWPARTEGAEAQQAWREQWAGAFSLQYRQAINDARSLALALAQLAKRIRVRANDVLKTESERGHLRKPHQALGTT
;
A
#
# COMPACT_ATOMS: atom_id res chain seq x y z
N MET A 1 26.64 6.89 -32.49
CA MET A 1 25.70 5.88 -31.96
C MET A 1 24.79 6.56 -30.96
N ALA A 2 23.52 6.72 -31.30
CA ALA A 2 22.56 7.43 -30.48
C ALA A 2 22.28 6.66 -29.19
N THR A 3 22.54 7.31 -28.05
CA THR A 3 22.06 6.89 -26.74
C THR A 3 20.55 6.81 -26.81
N ARG A 4 20.02 5.58 -26.93
CA ARG A 4 18.59 5.30 -26.78
C ARG A 4 18.27 5.62 -25.32
N ALA A 5 17.81 6.84 -25.06
CA ALA A 5 17.06 7.16 -23.86
C ALA A 5 16.07 6.01 -23.67
N ALA A 6 16.22 5.27 -22.58
CA ALA A 6 15.33 4.17 -22.28
C ALA A 6 13.93 4.76 -22.31
N ALA A 7 13.14 4.38 -23.33
CA ALA A 7 11.73 4.73 -23.38
C ALA A 7 11.17 4.29 -22.03
N GLN A 8 10.86 5.25 -21.17
CA GLN A 8 10.30 4.98 -19.86
C GLN A 8 9.07 4.13 -20.12
N ASP A 9 9.04 2.93 -19.54
CA ASP A 9 7.91 2.02 -19.66
C ASP A 9 6.65 2.83 -19.32
N PRO A 10 5.65 2.92 -20.21
CA PRO A 10 4.47 3.75 -19.98
C PRO A 10 3.75 3.37 -18.68
N GLN A 11 3.91 2.15 -18.19
CA GLN A 11 3.39 1.73 -16.89
C GLN A 11 4.12 2.38 -15.71
N VAL A 12 5.42 2.64 -15.82
CA VAL A 12 6.20 3.34 -14.80
C VAL A 12 5.71 4.77 -14.63
N GLU A 13 5.49 5.47 -15.74
CA GLU A 13 4.97 6.85 -15.70
C GLU A 13 3.56 6.91 -15.13
N LYS A 14 2.68 5.94 -15.47
CA LYS A 14 1.37 5.81 -14.83
C LYS A 14 1.49 5.68 -13.31
N LEU A 15 2.34 4.78 -12.82
CA LEU A 15 2.53 4.59 -11.37
C LEU A 15 3.08 5.83 -10.66
N ARG A 16 3.97 6.61 -11.30
CA ARG A 16 4.49 7.88 -10.73
C ARG A 16 3.38 8.88 -10.46
N THR A 17 2.36 8.92 -11.32
CA THR A 17 1.26 9.89 -11.17
C THR A 17 0.28 9.53 -10.05
N ILE A 18 0.32 8.29 -9.53
CA ILE A 18 -0.62 7.82 -8.51
C ILE A 18 -0.15 8.27 -7.13
N THR A 19 -0.84 9.29 -6.60
CA THR A 19 -0.55 9.91 -5.31
C THR A 19 -1.76 9.86 -4.36
N ASN A 20 -2.94 9.50 -4.86
CA ASN A 20 -4.17 9.43 -4.09
C ASN A 20 -5.04 8.21 -4.44
N THR A 21 -6.06 7.98 -3.61
CA THR A 21 -7.00 6.88 -3.73
C THR A 21 -7.73 6.87 -5.07
N THR A 22 -8.24 8.01 -5.53
CA THR A 22 -8.99 8.13 -6.79
C THR A 22 -8.17 7.74 -8.01
N GLN A 23 -6.92 8.20 -8.08
CA GLN A 23 -5.98 7.82 -9.15
C GLN A 23 -5.67 6.33 -9.13
N LEU A 24 -5.53 5.76 -7.93
CA LEU A 24 -5.28 4.33 -7.79
C LEU A 24 -6.48 3.50 -8.22
N VAL A 25 -7.71 3.87 -7.84
CA VAL A 25 -8.94 3.16 -8.26
C VAL A 25 -9.06 3.17 -9.78
N ARG A 26 -8.81 4.32 -10.42
CA ARG A 26 -8.78 4.42 -11.88
C ARG A 26 -7.74 3.49 -12.50
N TYR A 27 -6.53 3.45 -11.93
CA TYR A 27 -5.48 2.53 -12.39
C TYR A 27 -5.88 1.05 -12.22
N LEU A 28 -6.48 0.69 -11.09
CA LEU A 28 -6.98 -0.68 -10.83
C LEU A 28 -8.03 -1.09 -11.88
N HIS A 29 -8.95 -0.18 -12.23
CA HIS A 29 -9.95 -0.42 -13.27
C HIS A 29 -9.30 -0.56 -14.66
N THR A 30 -8.50 0.41 -15.10
CA THR A 30 -8.04 0.48 -16.49
C THR A 30 -6.89 -0.47 -16.81
N GLU A 31 -5.98 -0.71 -15.87
CA GLU A 31 -4.78 -1.52 -16.12
C GLU A 31 -4.88 -2.93 -15.53
N LEU A 32 -5.63 -3.10 -14.43
CA LEU A 32 -5.73 -4.37 -13.72
C LEU A 32 -7.10 -5.04 -13.86
N ASP A 33 -8.00 -4.50 -14.70
CA ASP A 33 -9.33 -5.02 -15.00
C ASP A 33 -10.27 -5.14 -13.78
N TRP A 34 -10.07 -4.31 -12.74
CA TRP A 34 -10.93 -4.34 -11.56
C TRP A 34 -12.35 -3.86 -11.91
N PRO A 35 -13.41 -4.56 -11.47
CA PRO A 35 -14.80 -4.21 -11.75
C PRO A 35 -15.29 -3.11 -10.78
N VAL A 36 -14.56 -2.00 -10.73
CA VAL A 36 -14.87 -0.83 -9.90
C VAL A 36 -15.43 0.28 -10.77
N ASP A 37 -16.46 0.97 -10.29
CA ASP A 37 -16.99 2.13 -10.99
C ASP A 37 -15.99 3.30 -10.88
N VAL A 38 -15.63 3.87 -12.02
CA VAL A 38 -14.70 5.01 -12.13
C VAL A 38 -15.40 6.32 -12.48
N GLU A 39 -16.69 6.26 -12.81
CA GLU A 39 -17.54 7.44 -13.05
C GLU A 39 -17.92 8.09 -11.72
N ASP A 40 -18.30 7.28 -10.72
CA ASP A 40 -18.49 7.70 -9.34
C ASP A 40 -17.64 6.86 -8.37
N VAL A 41 -16.42 7.33 -8.14
CA VAL A 41 -15.46 6.66 -7.26
C VAL A 41 -15.94 6.67 -5.81
N ASP A 42 -16.70 7.68 -5.37
CA ASP A 42 -17.16 7.76 -3.98
C ASP A 42 -18.27 6.74 -3.68
N GLU A 43 -19.16 6.49 -4.65
CA GLU A 43 -20.17 5.43 -4.54
C GLU A 43 -19.58 4.02 -4.45
N ALA A 44 -18.37 3.80 -4.99
CA ALA A 44 -17.66 2.53 -4.89
C ALA A 44 -17.24 2.16 -3.44
N PHE A 45 -17.38 3.08 -2.49
CA PHE A 45 -16.95 2.91 -1.10
C PHE A 45 -18.08 2.97 -0.07
N PHE A 46 -17.82 2.32 1.07
CA PHE A 46 -18.46 2.59 2.35
C PHE A 46 -17.48 3.38 3.23
N GLU A 47 -17.90 4.53 3.76
CA GLU A 47 -17.07 5.30 4.69
C GLU A 47 -17.19 4.74 6.11
N TRP A 48 -16.07 4.70 6.84
CA TRP A 48 -16.00 4.24 8.22
C TRP A 48 -15.52 5.37 9.13
N HIS A 49 -16.25 5.60 10.22
CA HIS A 49 -15.78 6.54 11.24
C HIS A 49 -14.72 5.88 12.14
N PRO A 50 -13.65 6.60 12.55
CA PRO A 50 -12.65 6.06 13.47
C PRO A 50 -13.20 5.50 14.79
N ASP A 51 -14.33 6.04 15.25
CA ASP A 51 -15.04 5.59 16.46
C ASP A 51 -15.65 4.19 16.32
N GLU A 52 -16.12 3.83 15.12
CA GLU A 52 -16.67 2.51 14.82
C GLU A 52 -15.59 1.42 14.87
N LEU A 53 -14.32 1.81 14.70
CA LEU A 53 -13.17 0.91 14.70
C LEU A 53 -12.52 0.79 16.08
N PHE A 54 -13.15 1.34 17.14
CA PHE A 54 -12.65 1.32 18.52
C PHE A 54 -11.21 1.84 18.65
N LEU A 55 -10.85 2.84 17.84
CA LEU A 55 -9.54 3.47 17.89
C LEU A 55 -9.52 4.49 19.04
N SER A 56 -8.45 4.46 19.86
CA SER A 56 -8.25 5.50 20.88
C SER A 56 -8.01 6.86 20.22
N GLU A 57 -8.42 7.95 20.86
CA GLU A 57 -8.31 9.32 20.34
C GLU A 57 -6.90 9.64 19.80
N GLU A 58 -5.85 9.21 20.51
CA GLU A 58 -4.45 9.38 20.10
C GLU A 58 -4.11 8.75 18.72
N HIS A 59 -4.80 7.68 18.36
CA HIS A 59 -4.62 6.97 17.09
C HIS A 59 -5.53 7.51 15.98
N GLN A 60 -6.63 8.19 16.33
CA GLN A 60 -7.54 8.82 15.36
C GLN A 60 -6.92 10.07 14.72
N VAL A 61 -6.15 10.87 15.49
CA VAL A 61 -5.54 12.13 15.01
C VAL A 61 -4.68 11.97 13.74
N GLY A 62 -4.16 10.76 13.49
CA GLY A 62 -3.33 10.47 12.32
C GLY A 62 -4.09 10.02 11.07
N ILE A 63 -5.39 9.75 11.17
CA ILE A 63 -6.24 9.21 10.10
C ILE A 63 -7.07 10.36 9.53
N ASP A 64 -7.15 10.43 8.21
CA ASP A 64 -8.01 11.37 7.51
C ASP A 64 -9.33 10.70 7.12
N ASN A 65 -9.25 9.54 6.46
CA ASN A 65 -10.43 8.77 6.06
C ASN A 65 -10.13 7.27 6.03
N ILE A 66 -11.14 6.45 6.32
CA ILE A 66 -11.14 5.00 6.14
C ILE A 66 -12.35 4.65 5.28
N LYS A 67 -12.08 4.16 4.07
CA LYS A 67 -13.08 3.73 3.09
C LYS A 67 -12.96 2.23 2.85
N GLN A 68 -14.06 1.51 2.84
CA GLN A 68 -14.10 0.10 2.42
C GLN A 68 -14.64 0.02 1.00
N LEU A 69 -13.93 -0.63 0.09
CA LEU A 69 -14.44 -0.90 -1.25
C LEU A 69 -15.63 -1.85 -1.15
N ARG A 70 -16.73 -1.53 -1.84
CA ARG A 70 -17.91 -2.40 -1.89
C ARG A 70 -17.53 -3.79 -2.42
N PRO A 71 -18.20 -4.86 -1.96
CA PRO A 71 -17.97 -6.20 -2.49
C PRO A 71 -18.15 -6.21 -4.01
N LEU A 72 -17.13 -6.70 -4.71
CA LEU A 72 -17.09 -6.74 -6.18
C LEU A 72 -17.76 -8.01 -6.72
N THR A 73 -18.04 -8.98 -5.85
CA THR A 73 -18.62 -10.28 -6.20
C THR A 73 -19.56 -10.73 -5.09
N SER A 74 -20.53 -11.57 -5.44
CA SER A 74 -21.39 -12.22 -4.45
C SER A 74 -20.57 -13.12 -3.51
N SER A 75 -20.85 -13.06 -2.22
CA SER A 75 -20.20 -13.90 -1.19
C SER A 75 -18.68 -13.71 -1.12
N GLN A 76 -18.17 -12.51 -1.42
CA GLN A 76 -16.75 -12.19 -1.33
C GLN A 76 -16.21 -12.44 0.10
N PRO A 77 -15.22 -13.35 0.27
CA PRO A 77 -14.68 -13.68 1.59
C PRO A 77 -13.58 -12.72 2.06
N TRP A 78 -13.19 -11.74 1.25
CA TRP A 78 -12.17 -10.72 1.56
C TRP A 78 -12.74 -9.30 1.63
N GLY A 79 -12.01 -8.40 2.30
CA GLY A 79 -12.32 -6.97 2.40
C GLY A 79 -11.15 -6.13 1.92
N ILE A 80 -11.45 -5.01 1.24
CA ILE A 80 -10.45 -4.08 0.72
C ILE A 80 -10.72 -2.72 1.33
N PHE A 81 -9.75 -2.19 2.05
CA PHE A 81 -9.85 -0.96 2.83
C PHE A 81 -8.84 0.05 2.34
N PHE A 82 -9.30 1.24 1.98
CA PHE A 82 -8.50 2.39 1.66
C PHE A 82 -8.37 3.26 2.91
N VAL A 83 -7.15 3.55 3.32
CA VAL A 83 -6.87 4.32 4.53
C VAL A 83 -5.98 5.49 4.18
N GLU A 84 -6.47 6.70 4.43
CA GLU A 84 -5.70 7.92 4.23
C GLU A 84 -5.14 8.41 5.56
N PHE A 85 -3.83 8.62 5.60
CA PHE A 85 -3.16 9.12 6.79
C PHE A 85 -2.59 10.52 6.57
N LYS A 86 -2.70 11.36 7.60
CA LYS A 86 -2.04 12.69 7.66
C LYS A 86 -0.55 12.60 7.99
N ARG A 87 -0.09 11.42 8.40
CA ARG A 87 1.28 11.20 8.87
C ARG A 87 2.24 11.03 7.70
N LYS A 88 3.49 11.47 7.89
CA LYS A 88 4.59 11.30 6.92
C LYS A 88 5.04 9.83 6.73
N ARG A 89 4.57 8.91 7.57
CA ARG A 89 4.97 7.50 7.57
C ARG A 89 3.76 6.62 7.84
N LEU A 90 3.76 5.43 7.24
CA LEU A 90 2.71 4.42 7.43
C LEU A 90 2.52 4.06 8.92
N PRO A 91 1.37 4.38 9.55
CA PRO A 91 1.13 4.12 10.96
C PRO A 91 0.70 2.66 11.21
N ILE A 92 1.66 1.74 11.22
CA ILE A 92 1.37 0.29 11.30
C ILE A 92 0.64 -0.13 12.56
N VAL A 93 0.91 0.54 13.68
CA VAL A 93 0.18 0.27 14.93
C VAL A 93 -1.31 0.57 14.74
N VAL A 94 -1.64 1.64 14.00
CA VAL A 94 -3.03 1.99 13.67
C VAL A 94 -3.62 0.95 12.73
N LEU A 95 -2.93 0.57 11.66
CA LEU A 95 -3.39 -0.50 10.74
C LEU A 95 -3.64 -1.82 11.47
N ARG A 96 -2.77 -2.21 12.41
CA ARG A 96 -2.96 -3.41 13.24
C ARG A 96 -4.19 -3.29 14.14
N ARG A 97 -4.50 -2.10 14.64
CA ARG A 97 -5.72 -1.89 15.45
C ARG A 97 -6.99 -1.94 14.60
N VAL A 98 -6.98 -1.30 13.42
CA VAL A 98 -8.07 -1.39 12.43
C VAL A 98 -8.27 -2.84 11.99
N LEU A 99 -7.19 -3.59 11.76
CA LEU A 99 -7.28 -5.03 11.52
C LEU A 99 -7.97 -5.75 12.67
N ASN A 100 -7.57 -5.49 13.92
CA ASN A 100 -8.12 -6.18 15.09
C ASN A 100 -9.59 -5.82 15.38
N SER A 101 -10.11 -4.71 14.88
CA SER A 101 -11.54 -4.38 14.95
C SER A 101 -12.35 -5.08 13.86
N LEU A 102 -11.79 -5.24 12.67
CA LEU A 102 -12.46 -5.83 11.49
C LEU A 102 -12.32 -7.36 11.40
N ALA A 103 -11.27 -7.94 12.00
CA ALA A 103 -10.98 -9.36 11.92
C ALA A 103 -11.81 -10.20 12.89
N ILE A 104 -12.20 -11.40 12.46
CA ILE A 104 -12.85 -12.41 13.31
C ILE A 104 -11.92 -12.76 14.48
N LYS A 105 -12.28 -12.34 15.70
CA LYS A 105 -11.60 -12.79 16.92
C LYS A 105 -12.00 -14.25 17.17
N ARG A 106 -11.04 -15.17 17.02
CA ARG A 106 -11.19 -16.64 17.18
C ARG A 106 -11.69 -17.12 18.56
N ARG A 107 -12.19 -16.24 19.44
CA ARG A 107 -12.59 -16.57 20.81
C ARG A 107 -13.83 -15.84 21.38
N ALA A 108 -14.55 -14.98 20.63
CA ALA A 108 -15.51 -14.05 21.26
C ALA A 108 -16.90 -13.81 20.62
N ASN A 109 -17.32 -14.53 19.57
CA ASN A 109 -18.58 -14.19 18.88
C ASN A 109 -19.73 -15.20 19.10
N ALA A 110 -20.10 -15.45 20.36
CA ALA A 110 -21.42 -15.98 20.70
C ALA A 110 -22.41 -14.91 21.20
N LYS A 111 -21.95 -13.67 21.50
CA LYS A 111 -22.80 -12.59 22.00
C LYS A 111 -22.25 -11.22 21.60
N LYS A 112 -22.61 -10.74 20.40
CA LYS A 112 -22.89 -9.32 20.12
C LYS A 112 -23.21 -9.18 18.63
N GLY A 113 -24.50 -9.15 18.34
CA GLY A 113 -25.04 -8.83 17.02
C GLY A 113 -24.91 -7.34 16.73
N GLY A 114 -23.88 -6.97 15.98
CA GLY A 114 -23.87 -5.82 15.08
C GLY A 114 -23.61 -6.37 13.69
N GLY A 115 -24.47 -6.07 12.72
CA GLY A 115 -24.53 -6.72 11.40
C GLY A 115 -23.36 -6.44 10.44
N HIS A 116 -22.16 -6.17 10.94
CA HIS A 116 -20.98 -5.95 10.11
C HIS A 116 -20.33 -7.29 9.75
N GLN A 117 -20.01 -7.43 8.45
CA GLN A 117 -19.24 -8.56 7.94
C GLN A 117 -17.88 -8.59 8.65
N THR A 118 -17.46 -9.77 9.08
CA THR A 118 -16.15 -9.98 9.73
C THR A 118 -15.30 -10.87 8.84
N TRP A 119 -14.02 -10.53 8.69
CA TRP A 119 -13.10 -11.23 7.77
C TRP A 119 -11.98 -11.95 8.51
N HIS A 120 -11.34 -12.92 7.86
CA HIS A 120 -10.05 -13.40 8.35
C HIS A 120 -8.97 -12.36 8.08
N ALA A 121 -7.96 -12.25 8.95
CA ALA A 121 -6.87 -11.28 8.78
C ALA A 121 -6.13 -11.44 7.44
N ARG A 122 -6.00 -12.69 6.99
CA ARG A 122 -5.42 -13.06 5.69
C ARG A 122 -6.26 -12.67 4.47
N ASP A 123 -7.52 -12.32 4.70
CA ASP A 123 -8.47 -11.94 3.66
C ASP A 123 -8.70 -10.41 3.67
N LEU A 124 -7.79 -9.63 4.25
CA LEU A 124 -7.89 -8.17 4.31
C LEU A 124 -6.75 -7.50 3.54
N LEU A 125 -7.12 -6.66 2.57
CA LEU A 125 -6.22 -5.78 1.83
C LEU A 125 -6.36 -4.37 2.38
N PHE A 126 -5.25 -3.76 2.80
CA PHE A 126 -5.22 -2.35 3.13
C PHE A 126 -4.45 -1.60 2.06
N VAL A 127 -5.05 -0.57 1.50
CA VAL A 127 -4.45 0.35 0.55
C VAL A 127 -4.30 1.68 1.26
N SER A 128 -3.08 2.04 1.61
CA SER A 128 -2.80 3.21 2.42
C SER A 128 -2.20 4.33 1.58
N SER A 129 -2.71 5.55 1.72
CA SER A 129 -2.07 6.76 1.18
C SER A 129 -1.61 7.64 2.33
N PHE A 130 -0.33 8.03 2.33
CA PHE A 130 0.29 8.81 3.41
C PHE A 130 1.44 9.66 2.87
N GLY A 131 1.94 10.62 3.64
CA GLY A 131 2.99 11.54 3.19
C GLY A 131 2.57 13.00 3.25
N GLU A 132 3.43 13.88 2.76
CA GLU A 132 3.18 15.33 2.73
C GLU A 132 2.40 15.74 1.48
N SER A 133 1.79 16.93 1.50
CA SER A 133 1.14 17.52 0.34
C SER A 133 2.15 17.66 -0.82
N GLY A 134 1.99 16.82 -1.85
CA GLY A 134 2.88 16.76 -3.03
C GLY A 134 3.82 15.54 -3.05
N HIS A 135 4.07 14.88 -1.91
CA HIS A 135 4.91 13.69 -1.83
C HIS A 135 4.17 12.58 -1.09
N ARG A 136 3.12 12.05 -1.75
CA ARG A 136 2.29 10.97 -1.20
C ARG A 136 2.83 9.62 -1.66
N GLU A 137 2.92 8.70 -0.70
CA GLU A 137 3.27 7.30 -0.90
C GLU A 137 2.00 6.45 -0.85
N ILE A 138 1.92 5.49 -1.77
CA ILE A 138 0.90 4.45 -1.78
C ILE A 138 1.52 3.18 -1.23
N ALA A 139 0.88 2.55 -0.26
CA ALA A 139 1.29 1.25 0.26
C ALA A 139 0.11 0.29 0.34
N LEU A 140 0.21 -0.82 -0.39
CA LEU A 140 -0.67 -1.96 -0.22
C LEU A 140 -0.10 -2.86 0.86
N ALA A 141 -0.94 -3.27 1.79
CA ALA A 141 -0.56 -4.06 2.93
C ALA A 141 -1.52 -5.23 3.12
N HIS A 142 -0.94 -6.39 3.38
CA HIS A 142 -1.64 -7.66 3.60
C HIS A 142 -1.07 -8.32 4.85
N PHE A 143 -1.92 -8.98 5.62
CA PHE A 143 -1.51 -9.69 6.82
C PHE A 143 -1.42 -11.19 6.54
N THR A 144 -0.24 -11.79 6.69
CA THR A 144 -0.08 -13.24 6.61
C THR A 144 -0.27 -13.87 7.99
N ASP A 145 -1.07 -14.93 8.02
CA ASP A 145 -1.30 -15.75 9.20
C ASP A 145 -0.22 -16.85 9.21
N GLU A 146 1.02 -16.50 9.51
CA GLU A 146 2.14 -17.45 9.68
C GLU A 146 2.04 -18.23 11.01
N SER A 147 0.86 -18.26 11.62
CA SER A 147 0.62 -18.87 12.92
C SER A 147 0.38 -20.38 12.79
N GLU A 148 1.39 -21.14 12.36
CA GLU A 148 1.48 -22.54 12.83
C GLU A 148 1.90 -22.59 14.31
N HIS A 149 2.51 -21.52 14.85
CA HIS A 149 3.09 -21.47 16.20
C HIS A 149 2.44 -20.47 17.17
N GLY A 150 1.29 -19.86 16.82
CA GLY A 150 0.58 -18.93 17.72
C GLY A 150 1.11 -17.50 17.75
N ASP A 151 1.98 -17.12 16.81
CA ASP A 151 2.50 -15.76 16.68
C ASP A 151 1.51 -14.75 16.06
N LEU A 152 1.77 -13.46 16.32
CA LEU A 152 0.98 -12.34 15.79
C LEU A 152 1.04 -12.28 14.25
N PRO A 153 -0.06 -11.92 13.55
CA PRO A 153 -0.06 -11.78 12.10
C PRO A 153 1.06 -10.86 11.61
N VAL A 154 1.78 -11.29 10.57
CA VAL A 154 2.90 -10.54 10.00
C VAL A 154 2.36 -9.60 8.92
N LEU A 155 2.72 -8.32 9.02
CA LEU A 155 2.34 -7.33 8.02
C LEU A 155 3.36 -7.33 6.89
N ARG A 156 2.87 -7.58 5.68
CA ARG A 156 3.65 -7.50 4.46
C ARG A 156 3.16 -6.33 3.61
N VAL A 157 4.10 -5.57 3.05
CA VAL A 157 3.79 -4.28 2.41
C VAL A 157 4.47 -4.18 1.05
N LEU A 158 3.72 -3.73 0.05
CA LEU A 158 4.19 -3.32 -1.26
C LEU A 158 3.83 -1.83 -1.42
N GLY A 159 4.83 -0.95 -1.40
CA GLY A 159 4.61 0.49 -1.53
C GLY A 159 5.52 1.14 -2.55
N TRP A 160 5.07 2.28 -3.07
CA TRP A 160 5.80 3.14 -3.98
C TRP A 160 5.37 4.60 -3.83
N ASP A 161 6.20 5.51 -4.34
CA ASP A 161 5.84 6.92 -4.58
C ASP A 161 6.47 7.44 -5.89
N GLU A 162 6.26 8.73 -6.17
CA GLU A 162 6.81 9.42 -7.33
C GLU A 162 8.35 9.50 -7.36
N ASP A 163 9.02 9.38 -6.21
CA ASP A 163 10.46 9.50 -6.05
C ASP A 163 11.19 8.17 -6.32
N ASP A 164 10.48 7.04 -6.38
CA ASP A 164 11.10 5.75 -6.66
C ASP A 164 11.81 5.70 -8.01
N THR A 165 12.90 4.95 -8.06
CA THR A 165 13.65 4.75 -9.30
C THR A 165 12.80 4.01 -10.33
N SER A 166 13.05 4.24 -11.61
CA SER A 166 12.29 3.55 -12.67
C SER A 166 12.38 2.02 -12.58
N LEU A 167 13.49 1.48 -12.05
CA LEU A 167 13.63 0.05 -11.79
C LEU A 167 12.71 -0.45 -10.67
N GLN A 168 12.56 0.32 -9.60
CA GLN A 168 11.63 -0.02 -8.51
C GLN A 168 10.19 0.05 -9.01
N LEU A 169 9.82 1.11 -9.73
CA LEU A 169 8.47 1.25 -10.27
C LEU A 169 8.15 0.19 -11.33
N ALA A 170 9.12 -0.19 -12.18
CA ALA A 170 8.93 -1.30 -13.11
C ALA A 170 8.74 -2.64 -12.37
N HIS A 171 9.47 -2.85 -11.26
CA HIS A 171 9.26 -4.01 -10.40
C HIS A 171 7.86 -4.01 -9.79
N VAL A 172 7.41 -2.88 -9.22
CA VAL A 172 6.08 -2.74 -8.63
C VAL A 172 4.99 -2.95 -9.69
N SER A 173 5.10 -2.31 -10.86
CA SER A 173 4.17 -2.49 -11.97
C SER A 173 4.04 -3.97 -12.35
N ARG A 174 5.17 -4.66 -12.54
CA ARG A 174 5.16 -6.09 -12.87
C ARG A 174 4.48 -6.92 -11.78
N VAL A 175 4.73 -6.62 -10.50
CA VAL A 175 4.07 -7.33 -9.38
C VAL A 175 2.57 -7.06 -9.38
N LEU A 176 2.13 -5.82 -9.58
CA LEU A 176 0.72 -5.46 -9.66
C LEU A 176 0.01 -6.20 -10.81
N HIS A 177 0.58 -6.19 -12.02
CA HIS A 177 0.02 -6.89 -13.17
C HIS A 177 0.01 -8.42 -13.02
N GLN A 178 1.03 -9.00 -12.37
CA GLN A 178 1.12 -10.45 -12.19
C GLN A 178 0.24 -10.96 -11.05
N ARG A 179 0.02 -10.16 -10.01
CA ARG A 179 -0.56 -10.64 -8.75
C ARG A 179 -1.88 -9.97 -8.39
N LEU A 180 -2.06 -8.70 -8.72
CA LEU A 180 -3.26 -7.92 -8.40
C LEU A 180 -4.20 -7.70 -9.58
N ARG A 181 -3.92 -8.28 -10.75
CA ARG A 181 -4.89 -8.28 -11.85
C ARG A 181 -6.15 -9.04 -11.45
N TRP A 182 -7.30 -8.42 -11.69
CA TRP A 182 -8.60 -9.04 -11.45
C TRP A 182 -8.78 -10.24 -12.38
N PRO A 183 -9.31 -11.37 -11.90
CA PRO A 183 -9.38 -12.58 -12.70
C PRO A 183 -10.64 -12.52 -13.57
N ALA A 184 -10.57 -13.09 -14.77
CA ALA A 184 -11.72 -13.15 -15.67
C ALA A 184 -12.91 -13.95 -15.11
N ARG A 185 -12.64 -14.86 -14.15
CA ARG A 185 -13.67 -15.62 -13.42
C ARG A 185 -13.47 -15.42 -11.93
N THR A 186 -14.50 -14.92 -11.26
CA THR A 186 -14.54 -14.69 -9.82
C THR A 186 -15.66 -15.42 -9.10
N GLU A 187 -16.54 -16.08 -9.84
CA GLU A 187 -17.66 -16.82 -9.28
C GLU A 187 -17.25 -18.22 -8.82
N GLY A 188 -17.64 -18.55 -7.60
CA GLY A 188 -17.36 -19.83 -6.96
C GLY A 188 -16.18 -19.78 -5.99
N ALA A 189 -16.26 -20.63 -4.95
CA ALA A 189 -15.27 -20.65 -3.87
C ALA A 189 -13.84 -20.95 -4.36
N GLU A 190 -13.69 -21.77 -5.39
CA GLU A 190 -12.38 -22.11 -5.97
C GLU A 190 -11.74 -20.92 -6.69
N ALA A 191 -12.51 -20.19 -7.51
CA ALA A 191 -12.02 -19.00 -8.21
C ALA A 191 -11.65 -17.89 -7.23
N GLN A 192 -12.47 -17.72 -6.18
CA GLN A 192 -12.20 -16.81 -5.07
C GLN A 192 -10.93 -17.22 -4.29
N GLN A 193 -10.74 -18.51 -4.02
CA GLN A 193 -9.51 -19.01 -3.38
C GLN A 193 -8.28 -18.80 -4.27
N ALA A 194 -8.37 -19.11 -5.56
CA ALA A 194 -7.27 -18.92 -6.49
C ALA A 194 -6.86 -17.45 -6.60
N TRP A 195 -7.83 -16.54 -6.68
CA TRP A 195 -7.54 -15.11 -6.60
C TRP A 195 -6.84 -14.77 -5.29
N ARG A 196 -7.32 -15.33 -4.16
CA ARG A 196 -6.75 -15.06 -2.84
C ARG A 196 -5.28 -15.48 -2.70
N GLU A 197 -4.90 -16.58 -3.32
CA GLU A 197 -3.50 -17.02 -3.34
C GLU A 197 -2.67 -16.14 -4.28
N GLN A 198 -3.26 -15.70 -5.40
CA GLN A 198 -2.61 -14.84 -6.38
C GLN A 198 -2.17 -13.49 -5.79
N TRP A 199 -3.09 -12.70 -5.23
CA TRP A 199 -2.75 -11.38 -4.67
C TRP A 199 -1.91 -11.46 -3.40
N ALA A 200 -2.12 -12.47 -2.54
CA ALA A 200 -1.27 -12.69 -1.36
C ALA A 200 0.21 -12.88 -1.77
N GLY A 201 0.45 -13.51 -2.93
CA GLY A 201 1.77 -13.65 -3.53
C GLY A 201 2.44 -12.34 -3.99
N ALA A 202 1.72 -11.22 -4.04
CA ALA A 202 2.32 -9.89 -4.27
C ALA A 202 3.14 -9.41 -3.07
N PHE A 203 2.77 -9.85 -1.87
CA PHE A 203 3.32 -9.39 -0.62
C PHE A 203 4.39 -10.37 -0.15
N SER A 204 5.57 -10.28 -0.74
CA SER A 204 6.73 -11.11 -0.36
C SER A 204 7.57 -10.49 0.75
N LEU A 205 7.59 -9.16 0.86
CA LEU A 205 8.40 -8.43 1.82
C LEU A 205 7.69 -8.28 3.17
N GLN A 206 8.27 -8.86 4.22
CA GLN A 206 7.87 -8.59 5.59
C GLN A 206 8.40 -7.21 6.01
N TYR A 207 7.53 -6.38 6.60
CA TYR A 207 7.92 -5.06 7.05
C TYR A 207 8.81 -5.16 8.31
N ARG A 208 10.10 -4.79 8.17
CA ARG A 208 11.13 -4.70 9.23
C ARG A 208 11.69 -6.01 9.83
N GLN A 209 11.69 -7.14 9.13
CA GLN A 209 12.47 -8.31 9.57
C GLN A 209 13.86 -8.40 8.93
N ALA A 210 14.72 -9.22 9.54
CA ALA A 210 16.08 -9.48 9.08
C ALA A 210 16.06 -9.97 7.62
N ILE A 211 16.86 -9.30 6.80
CA ILE A 211 16.93 -9.56 5.38
C ILE A 211 17.78 -10.81 5.17
N ASN A 212 17.14 -11.89 4.72
CA ASN A 212 17.79 -13.19 4.58
C ASN A 212 18.18 -13.53 3.13
N ASP A 213 17.76 -12.71 2.15
CA ASP A 213 18.08 -12.92 0.74
C ASP A 213 18.53 -11.63 0.04
N ALA A 214 19.32 -11.79 -1.02
CA ALA A 214 19.94 -10.69 -1.75
C ALA A 214 18.92 -9.78 -2.47
N ARG A 215 17.75 -10.30 -2.85
CA ARG A 215 16.69 -9.50 -3.49
C ARG A 215 16.05 -8.57 -2.46
N SER A 216 15.70 -9.10 -1.30
CA SER A 216 15.17 -8.33 -0.16
C SER A 216 16.19 -7.28 0.31
N LEU A 217 17.49 -7.60 0.26
CA LEU A 217 18.57 -6.65 0.59
C LEU A 217 18.63 -5.49 -0.40
N ALA A 218 18.61 -5.79 -1.70
CA ALA A 218 18.62 -4.76 -2.74
C ALA A 218 17.42 -3.81 -2.61
N LEU A 219 16.23 -4.35 -2.32
CA LEU A 219 15.02 -3.55 -2.11
C LEU A 219 15.11 -2.66 -0.86
N ALA A 220 15.62 -3.20 0.25
CA ALA A 220 15.81 -2.43 1.48
C ALA A 220 16.89 -1.33 1.33
N LEU A 221 17.98 -1.60 0.61
CA LEU A 221 19.02 -0.63 0.30
C LEU A 221 18.50 0.50 -0.60
N ALA A 222 17.68 0.17 -1.60
CA ALA A 222 17.03 1.18 -2.45
C ALA A 222 16.12 2.11 -1.62
N GLN A 223 15.32 1.55 -0.72
CA GLN A 223 14.50 2.34 0.22
C GLN A 223 15.34 3.20 1.17
N LEU A 224 16.51 2.71 1.61
CA LEU A 224 17.42 3.50 2.44
C LEU A 224 18.04 4.65 1.65
N ALA A 225 18.56 4.39 0.44
CA ALA A 225 19.13 5.40 -0.45
C ALA A 225 18.12 6.50 -0.78
N LYS A 226 16.86 6.12 -1.06
CA LYS A 226 15.76 7.05 -1.26
C LYS A 226 15.51 7.94 -0.05
N ARG A 227 15.43 7.36 1.16
CA ARG A 227 15.25 8.13 2.41
C ARG A 227 16.39 9.12 2.65
N ILE A 228 17.62 8.74 2.32
CA ILE A 228 18.78 9.64 2.38
C ILE A 228 18.61 10.79 1.39
N ARG A 229 18.21 10.50 0.13
CA ARG A 229 18.00 11.51 -0.91
C ARG A 229 16.92 12.53 -0.53
N VAL A 230 15.75 12.06 -0.10
CA VAL A 230 14.64 12.95 0.33
C VAL A 230 15.10 13.86 1.46
N ARG A 231 15.73 13.30 2.49
CA ARG A 231 16.21 14.09 3.63
C ARG A 231 17.32 15.08 3.24
N ALA A 232 18.22 14.70 2.35
CA ALA A 232 19.25 15.60 1.84
C ALA A 232 18.61 16.78 1.08
N ASN A 233 17.62 16.52 0.23
CA ASN A 233 16.90 17.55 -0.52
C ASN A 233 16.11 18.50 0.40
N ASP A 234 15.45 17.98 1.44
CA ASP A 234 14.74 18.81 2.42
C ASP A 234 15.69 19.77 3.13
N VAL A 235 16.87 19.28 3.56
CA VAL A 235 17.87 20.15 4.19
C VAL A 235 18.39 21.18 3.20
N LEU A 236 18.69 20.80 1.95
CA LEU A 236 19.15 21.73 0.90
C LEU A 236 18.16 22.87 0.59
N LYS A 237 16.84 22.60 0.68
CA LYS A 237 15.79 23.61 0.53
C LYS A 237 15.82 24.65 1.66
N THR A 238 16.17 24.23 2.87
CA THR A 238 16.25 25.10 4.06
C THR A 238 17.62 25.74 4.27
N GLU A 239 18.67 25.24 3.61
CA GLU A 239 20.04 25.70 3.80
C GLU A 239 20.33 26.99 3.02
N SER A 240 21.01 27.94 3.67
CA SER A 240 21.51 29.16 3.01
C SER A 240 22.64 28.83 2.04
N GLU A 241 23.02 29.76 1.14
CA GLU A 241 24.01 29.51 0.08
C GLU A 241 25.38 29.01 0.56
N ARG A 242 25.75 29.25 1.83
CA ARG A 242 27.01 28.80 2.44
C ARG A 242 26.89 27.47 3.21
N GLY A 243 25.78 26.79 3.04
CA GLY A 243 25.47 25.51 3.65
C GLY A 243 26.52 24.41 3.52
N HIS A 244 26.60 23.55 4.53
CA HIS A 244 27.49 22.40 4.58
C HIS A 244 27.11 21.31 3.57
N LEU A 245 25.84 21.21 3.15
CA LEU A 245 25.41 20.26 2.11
C LEU A 245 25.43 20.85 0.70
N ARG A 246 25.29 22.16 0.52
CA ARG A 246 25.43 22.82 -0.79
C ARG A 246 26.84 22.76 -1.37
N LYS A 247 27.88 22.86 -0.53
CA LYS A 247 29.30 22.77 -0.96
C LYS A 247 29.64 21.46 -1.70
N PRO A 248 29.36 20.27 -1.14
CA PRO A 248 29.58 19.02 -1.87
C PRO A 248 28.58 18.80 -3.01
N HIS A 249 27.33 19.28 -2.90
CA HIS A 249 26.34 19.17 -4.00
C HIS A 249 26.76 19.94 -5.26
N GLN A 250 27.33 21.14 -5.12
CA GLN A 250 27.89 21.91 -6.25
C GLN A 250 29.10 21.22 -6.88
N ALA A 251 29.95 20.58 -6.07
CA ALA A 251 31.11 19.84 -6.55
C ALA A 251 30.73 18.56 -7.31
N LEU A 252 29.59 17.93 -6.98
CA LEU A 252 29.09 16.72 -7.64
C LEU A 252 28.23 17.00 -8.89
N GLY A 253 27.68 18.21 -9.02
CA GLY A 253 26.82 18.60 -10.16
C GLY A 253 27.56 19.21 -11.35
N THR A 254 28.89 19.21 -11.37
CA THR A 254 29.73 19.83 -12.41
C THR A 254 30.42 18.83 -13.35
N THR A 255 29.92 17.60 -13.44
CA THR A 255 30.42 16.59 -14.41
C THR A 255 29.30 16.09 -15.32
#